data_AF-A0A1Q7VZA9-F1
#
_entry.id   AF-A0A1Q7VZA9-F1
#
_cell.length_a   1.000
_cell.length_b   1.000
_cell.length_c   1.000
_cell.angle_alpha   90.00
_cell.angle_beta   90.00
_cell.angle_gamma   90.00
#
_symmetry.space_group_name_H-M   'P 1'
#
loop_
_entity.id
_entity.type
_entity.pdbx_description
1 polymer ?
#
loop_
_entity_poly.entity_id
_entity_poly.type
_entity_poly.pdbx_seq_one_letter_code
_entity_poly.pdbx_strand_id
1 'polypeptide(L)'
;MNLTGAAVRHESGSMTSLRTSLTKPVVTDQPACCCSATPMVTVLLFSRTVPEREAVDLLLCGHHYRASVATLDAAGAVVFDADGVVLVPDPWDSETAPLWW
;
A
#
# COMPACT_ATOMS: atom_id res chain seq x y z
N MET A 1 8.64 48.17 15.01
CA MET A 1 8.88 46.91 14.26
C MET A 1 9.15 45.83 15.30
N ASN A 2 8.29 44.82 15.43
CA ASN A 2 8.64 43.63 16.20
C ASN A 2 7.96 42.41 15.57
N LEU A 3 8.79 41.49 15.08
CA LEU A 3 8.43 40.23 14.46
C LEU A 3 8.54 39.18 15.57
N THR A 4 7.46 38.47 15.88
CA THR A 4 7.58 37.22 16.65
C THR A 4 6.64 36.22 16.01
N GLY A 5 7.19 35.43 15.09
CA GLY A 5 6.54 34.28 14.51
C GLY A 5 6.40 33.20 15.58
N ALA A 6 5.16 32.83 15.88
CA ALA A 6 4.87 31.60 16.60
C ALA A 6 5.13 30.43 15.64
N ALA A 7 6.20 29.68 15.89
CA ALA A 7 6.49 28.44 15.18
C ALA A 7 5.41 27.41 15.54
N VAL A 8 4.53 27.12 14.59
CA VAL A 8 3.58 26.00 14.67
C VAL A 8 4.40 24.71 14.68
N ARG A 9 4.34 23.97 15.78
CA ARG A 9 4.92 22.64 15.89
C ARG A 9 4.05 21.69 15.05
N HIS A 10 4.53 21.30 13.88
CA HIS A 10 3.92 20.19 13.13
C HIS A 10 4.31 18.87 13.80
N GLU A 11 3.33 18.25 14.45
CA GLU A 11 3.39 16.87 14.90
C GLU A 11 3.59 15.95 13.67
N SER A 12 4.78 15.38 13.54
CA SER A 12 5.08 14.34 12.54
C SER A 12 4.45 13.02 12.97
N GLY A 13 3.14 12.88 12.74
CA GLY A 13 2.45 11.59 12.81
C GLY A 13 3.04 10.63 11.78
N SER A 14 3.62 9.53 12.27
CA SER A 14 4.32 8.51 11.50
C SER A 14 3.48 7.99 10.32
N MET A 15 3.85 8.36 9.10
CA MET A 15 3.27 7.80 7.86
C MET A 15 3.38 6.26 7.83
N THR A 16 4.35 5.69 8.55
CA THR A 16 4.54 4.25 8.73
C THR A 16 3.41 3.63 9.55
N SER A 17 2.97 4.30 10.63
CA SER A 17 1.91 3.77 11.52
C SER A 17 0.53 3.72 10.86
N LEU A 18 0.25 4.63 9.92
CA LEU A 18 -1.01 4.63 9.18
C LEU A 18 -1.09 3.49 8.17
N ARG A 19 0.05 3.08 7.59
CA ARG A 19 0.10 1.95 6.65
C ARG A 19 -0.18 0.61 7.31
N THR A 20 0.26 0.44 8.56
CA THR A 20 0.08 -0.78 9.35
C THR A 20 -1.37 -1.00 9.81
N SER A 21 -2.21 0.05 9.82
CA SER A 21 -3.64 -0.06 10.17
C SER A 21 -4.58 -0.11 8.97
N LEU A 22 -4.05 -0.13 7.74
CA LEU A 22 -4.89 -0.34 6.56
C LEU A 22 -5.26 -1.82 6.51
N THR A 23 -6.55 -2.11 6.36
CA THR A 23 -7.05 -3.45 6.04
C THR A 23 -8.02 -3.25 4.90
N LYS A 24 -7.78 -3.93 3.78
CA LYS A 24 -8.65 -3.84 2.61
C LYS A 24 -8.84 -5.21 1.98
N PRO A 25 -10.04 -5.81 2.07
CA PRO A 25 -10.29 -7.08 1.42
C PRO A 25 -10.23 -6.94 -0.10
N VAL A 26 -9.93 -8.03 -0.79
CA VAL A 26 -10.04 -8.07 -2.25
C VAL A 26 -11.50 -8.13 -2.64
N VAL A 27 -11.88 -7.23 -3.54
CA VAL A 27 -13.20 -7.27 -4.18
C VAL A 27 -13.12 -8.28 -5.33
N THR A 28 -13.68 -9.47 -5.14
CA THR A 28 -13.62 -10.57 -6.12
C THR A 28 -14.81 -10.61 -7.09
N ASP A 29 -15.79 -9.74 -6.92
CA ASP A 29 -16.97 -9.64 -7.80
C ASP A 29 -16.73 -8.78 -9.05
N GLN A 30 -15.58 -8.09 -9.10
CA GLN A 30 -15.09 -7.37 -10.27
C GLN A 30 -13.91 -8.12 -10.90
N PRO A 31 -13.72 -8.04 -12.24
CA PRO A 31 -12.50 -8.54 -12.87
C PRO A 31 -11.28 -7.74 -12.39
N ALA A 32 -10.10 -8.35 -12.49
CA ALA A 32 -8.85 -7.63 -12.30
C ALA A 32 -8.75 -6.45 -13.28
N CYS A 33 -8.11 -5.35 -12.88
CA CYS A 33 -8.05 -4.12 -13.66
C CYS A 33 -7.29 -4.28 -15.00
N CYS A 34 -6.41 -5.28 -15.11
CA CYS A 34 -5.54 -5.48 -16.27
C CYS A 34 -5.83 -6.77 -17.06
N CYS A 35 -6.78 -7.60 -16.64
CA CYS A 35 -7.18 -8.83 -17.35
C CYS A 35 -8.55 -9.32 -16.88
N SER A 36 -9.19 -10.21 -17.64
CA SER A 36 -10.49 -10.80 -17.29
C SER A 36 -10.48 -11.82 -16.15
N ALA A 37 -9.31 -12.14 -15.57
CA ALA A 37 -9.21 -13.09 -14.46
C ALA A 37 -9.75 -12.49 -13.15
N THR A 38 -10.19 -13.36 -12.24
CA THR A 38 -10.55 -12.99 -10.86
C THR A 38 -9.33 -12.38 -10.15
N PRO A 39 -9.47 -11.23 -9.48
CA PRO A 39 -8.39 -10.63 -8.71
C PRO A 39 -8.06 -11.49 -7.49
N MET A 40 -6.78 -11.52 -7.14
CA MET A 40 -6.26 -12.22 -5.95
C MET A 40 -5.64 -11.25 -4.96
N VAL A 41 -5.31 -10.03 -5.39
CA VAL A 41 -4.73 -8.99 -4.53
C VAL A 41 -5.33 -7.62 -4.82
N THR A 42 -5.40 -6.78 -3.79
CA THR A 42 -5.68 -5.35 -3.88
C THR A 42 -4.39 -4.60 -3.62
N VAL A 43 -4.03 -3.68 -4.51
CA VAL A 43 -2.83 -2.85 -4.39
C VAL A 43 -3.25 -1.41 -4.15
N LEU A 44 -2.85 -0.84 -3.00
CA LEU A 44 -2.96 0.58 -2.70
C LEU A 44 -1.74 1.33 -3.22
N LEU A 45 -1.95 2.23 -4.18
CA LEU A 45 -0.95 3.16 -4.67
C LEU A 45 -1.17 4.56 -4.10
N PHE A 46 -0.10 5.13 -3.53
CA PHE A 46 -0.10 6.49 -3.00
C PHE A 46 0.60 7.42 -3.98
N SER A 47 0.03 8.61 -4.18
CA SER A 47 0.71 9.67 -4.92
C SER A 47 1.97 10.11 -4.16
N ARG A 48 3.14 9.93 -4.77
CA ARG A 48 4.42 10.39 -4.18
C ARG A 48 4.60 11.90 -4.22
N THR A 49 3.98 12.58 -5.17
CA THR A 49 4.21 14.01 -5.44
C THR A 49 3.09 14.90 -4.92
N VAL A 50 1.95 14.32 -4.56
CA VAL A 50 0.75 15.05 -4.16
C VAL A 50 0.14 14.34 -2.95
N PRO A 51 0.61 14.62 -1.73
CA PRO A 51 0.25 13.87 -0.52
C PRO A 51 -1.26 13.92 -0.18
N GLU A 52 -1.97 14.95 -0.63
CA GLU A 52 -3.40 15.11 -0.43
C GLU A 52 -4.26 14.26 -1.38
N ARG A 53 -3.66 13.64 -2.40
CA ARG A 53 -4.41 12.73 -3.28
C ARG A 53 -4.70 11.42 -2.57
N GLU A 54 -5.95 11.02 -2.68
CA GLU A 54 -6.42 9.72 -2.21
C GLU A 54 -5.62 8.59 -2.88
N ALA A 55 -5.38 7.52 -2.12
CA ALA A 55 -4.77 6.32 -2.65
C ALA A 55 -5.71 5.66 -3.66
N VAL A 56 -5.13 5.03 -4.68
CA VAL A 56 -5.90 4.31 -5.70
C VAL A 56 -5.74 2.82 -5.48
N ASP A 57 -6.85 2.09 -5.58
CA ASP A 57 -6.84 0.64 -5.59
C ASP A 57 -6.61 0.10 -6.99
N LEU A 58 -5.73 -0.89 -7.12
CA LEU A 58 -5.62 -1.74 -8.30
C LEU A 58 -5.90 -3.19 -7.90
N LEU A 59 -6.90 -3.80 -8.54
CA LEU A 59 -7.20 -5.22 -8.41
C LEU A 59 -6.34 -6.00 -9.41
N LEU A 60 -5.44 -6.86 -8.92
CA LEU A 60 -4.57 -7.66 -9.79
C LEU A 60 -4.86 -9.15 -9.63
N CYS A 61 -4.81 -9.88 -10.74
CA CYS A 61 -4.73 -11.34 -10.70
C CYS A 61 -3.36 -11.78 -10.18
N GLY A 62 -3.25 -13.01 -9.67
CA GLY A 62 -1.99 -13.52 -9.14
C GLY A 62 -0.83 -13.47 -10.14
N HIS A 63 -1.10 -13.66 -11.44
CA HIS A 63 -0.06 -13.59 -12.49
C HIS A 63 0.51 -12.17 -12.63
N HIS A 64 -0.35 -11.16 -12.77
CA HIS A 64 0.10 -9.77 -12.93
C HIS A 64 0.71 -9.22 -11.66
N TYR A 65 0.24 -9.63 -10.47
CA TYR A 65 0.91 -9.29 -9.23
C TYR A 65 2.35 -9.82 -9.21
N ARG A 66 2.57 -11.12 -9.46
CA ARG A 66 3.92 -11.71 -9.48
C ARG A 66 4.83 -11.06 -10.52
N ALA A 67 4.30 -10.71 -11.69
CA ALA A 67 5.06 -10.03 -12.73
C ALA A 67 5.43 -8.58 -12.37
N SER A 68 4.69 -7.93 -11.47
CA SER A 68 4.86 -6.51 -11.13
C SER A 68 5.38 -6.25 -9.70
N VAL A 69 5.55 -7.28 -8.88
CA VAL A 69 5.85 -7.15 -7.45
C VAL A 69 7.06 -6.25 -7.15
N ALA A 70 8.15 -6.38 -7.91
CA ALA A 70 9.34 -5.54 -7.71
C ALA A 70 9.07 -4.05 -8.02
N THR A 71 8.24 -3.77 -9.03
CA THR A 71 7.87 -2.39 -9.40
C THR A 71 6.91 -1.78 -8.37
N LEU A 72 5.97 -2.58 -7.85
CA LEU A 72 5.03 -2.17 -6.82
C LEU A 72 5.75 -1.86 -5.49
N ASP A 73 6.72 -2.70 -5.12
CA ASP A 73 7.59 -2.47 -3.97
C ASP A 73 8.41 -1.18 -4.14
N ALA A 74 9.06 -1.01 -5.29
CA ALA A 74 9.80 0.22 -5.60
C ALA A 74 8.92 1.49 -5.59
N ALA A 75 7.63 1.36 -5.88
CA ALA A 75 6.64 2.44 -5.79
C ALA A 75 6.19 2.73 -4.34
N GLY A 76 6.46 1.82 -3.40
CA GLY A 76 5.99 1.90 -2.02
C GLY A 76 4.48 1.62 -1.91
N ALA A 77 3.99 0.70 -2.75
CA ALA A 77 2.63 0.22 -2.71
C ALA A 77 2.37 -0.60 -1.44
N VAL A 78 1.12 -0.65 -1.00
CA VAL A 78 0.67 -1.58 0.04
C VAL A 78 -0.23 -2.62 -0.64
N VAL A 79 0.05 -3.90 -0.44
CA VAL A 79 -0.66 -4.99 -1.11
C VAL A 79 -1.46 -5.78 -0.09
N PHE A 80 -2.68 -6.18 -0.42
CA PHE A 80 -3.55 -7.04 0.39
C PHE A 80 -3.88 -8.30 -0.37
N ASP A 81 -3.91 -9.44 0.32
CA ASP A 81 -4.50 -10.66 -0.21
C ASP A 81 -6.03 -10.68 -0.08
N ALA A 82 -6.66 -11.78 -0.50
CA ALA A 82 -8.09 -11.95 -0.47
C ALA A 82 -8.71 -11.83 0.93
N ASP A 83 -7.95 -12.17 1.97
CA ASP A 83 -8.37 -12.08 3.37
C ASP A 83 -8.14 -10.69 3.97
N GLY A 84 -7.58 -9.76 3.18
CA GLY A 84 -7.26 -8.41 3.61
C GLY A 84 -5.98 -8.33 4.43
N VAL A 85 -5.15 -9.38 4.41
CA VAL A 85 -3.84 -9.41 5.07
C VAL A 85 -2.83 -8.66 4.20
N VAL A 86 -2.03 -7.81 4.83
CA VAL A 86 -1.01 -7.05 4.10
C VAL A 86 0.11 -7.98 3.65
N LEU A 87 0.33 -8.04 2.34
CA LEU A 87 1.47 -8.67 1.67
C LEU A 87 2.60 -7.64 1.48
N VAL A 88 3.12 -7.06 2.56
CA VAL A 88 4.41 -6.36 2.49
C VAL A 88 5.53 -7.40 2.65
N PRO A 89 6.54 -7.47 1.75
CA PRO A 89 7.86 -7.81 2.25
C PRO A 89 8.25 -6.62 3.12
N ASP A 90 8.35 -6.84 4.43
CA ASP A 90 8.65 -5.73 5.31
C ASP A 90 10.04 -5.13 4.96
N PRO A 91 10.17 -3.83 4.64
CA PRO A 91 11.46 -3.22 4.34
C PRO A 91 12.35 -2.97 5.58
N TRP A 92 11.90 -3.33 6.79
CA TRP A 92 12.52 -3.02 8.09
C TRP A 92 12.41 -4.12 9.18
N ASP A 93 11.64 -5.18 8.99
CA ASP A 93 11.48 -6.34 9.87
C ASP A 93 12.29 -7.48 9.27
N SER A 94 13.58 -7.49 9.62
CA SER A 94 14.47 -8.63 9.37
C SER A 94 14.12 -9.89 10.18
N GLU A 95 12.93 -9.97 10.79
CA GLU A 95 12.59 -11.08 11.68
C GLU A 95 11.08 -11.32 11.75
N THR A 96 10.49 -11.83 10.67
CA THR A 96 9.40 -12.85 10.68
C THR A 96 8.81 -13.02 9.28
N ALA A 97 9.47 -13.81 8.43
CA ALA A 97 8.80 -14.38 7.26
C ALA A 97 8.04 -15.65 7.70
N PRO A 98 6.70 -15.73 7.58
CA PRO A 98 6.01 -16.99 7.76
C PRO A 98 6.34 -17.92 6.58
N LEU A 99 6.72 -19.15 6.93
CA LEU A 99 7.02 -20.24 6.00
C LEU A 99 5.73 -20.73 5.32
N TRP A 100 5.36 -20.09 4.22
CA TRP A 100 4.45 -20.72 3.26
C TRP A 100 5.08 -20.68 1.87
N TRP A 101 5.02 -21.86 1.27
CA TRP A 101 5.79 -22.43 0.18
C TRP A 101 5.03 -22.32 -1.14
#